data_AF-A0A182T3T3-F1
#
_entry.id   AF-A0A182T3T3-F1
#
_cell.length_a   1.000
_cell.length_b   1.000
_cell.length_c   1.000
_cell.angle_alpha   90.00
_cell.angle_beta   90.00
_cell.angle_gamma   90.00
#
_symmetry.space_group_name_H-M   'P 1'
#
loop_
_entity.id
_entity.type
_entity.pdbx_description
1 polymer ?
#
loop_
_entity_poly.entity_id
_entity_poly.type
_entity_poly.pdbx_seq_one_letter_code
_entity_poly.pdbx_strand_id
1 'polypeptide(L)'
;MQYPLYGTTMFAVSYRGYWSYGNSLILGVNCEGIILIKPDDKFVLYEFRYAEVESIMLDPSDSFITISLNRHTSTSTDQQRCFVFETAQKNEIGSLIVSYYPALSNWITENEVPPKKSKGITNEDRVRLHHNLVVCRRHLVDAEILRKPQDPSGGFLRNTLRRLSKHRLEKLRAEHGSPMHDHGETYKGFPHAYWAFSRQALPQSLSKLPDQEEQAMLQVFNSILTYAGLGQNGETVQRAEDEHITLIQSIMDRCMRKESLLNELYLQLIKQTTDHPDPNSRVNLRHWALLSLACSVILPPQKVVRKYLLGHLKRCASDFITEEGKYARFAEKCFFKTQGTRRRQWPPSREEIICTINRRPIYARFHFMDGQYHSVEFHPSSTSREVMEIVKKKIGLQENAL
;
A
#
# COMPACT_ATOMS: atom_id res chain seq x y z
N MET A 1 -39.12 -29.39 17.09
CA MET A 1 -38.66 -28.92 15.77
C MET A 1 -37.53 -27.93 16.01
N GLN A 2 -36.32 -28.27 15.59
CA GLN A 2 -35.19 -27.35 15.61
C GLN A 2 -35.35 -26.46 14.38
N TYR A 3 -35.56 -25.16 14.56
CA TYR A 3 -35.68 -24.22 13.45
C TYR A 3 -34.29 -24.10 12.80
N PRO A 4 -34.10 -24.52 11.53
CA PRO A 4 -32.77 -24.66 10.93
C PRO A 4 -32.00 -23.34 10.81
N LEU A 5 -32.68 -22.20 10.93
CA LEU A 5 -32.09 -20.86 10.87
C LEU A 5 -32.01 -20.17 12.25
N TYR A 6 -32.37 -20.86 13.34
CA TYR A 6 -32.32 -20.31 14.69
C TYR A 6 -30.88 -19.94 15.07
N GLY A 7 -30.69 -18.74 15.61
CA GLY A 7 -29.36 -18.23 15.97
C GLY A 7 -28.51 -17.77 14.79
N THR A 8 -29.06 -17.69 13.58
CA THR A 8 -28.35 -17.23 12.39
C THR A 8 -28.61 -15.75 12.10
N THR A 9 -27.55 -14.94 12.06
CA THR A 9 -27.61 -13.55 11.58
C THR A 9 -27.62 -13.54 10.06
N MET A 10 -28.58 -12.83 9.46
CA MET A 10 -28.83 -12.85 8.01
C MET A 10 -28.46 -11.54 7.34
N PHE A 11 -27.65 -11.60 6.29
CA PHE A 11 -27.23 -10.44 5.50
C PHE A 11 -27.71 -10.59 4.06
N ALA A 12 -28.37 -9.56 3.52
CA ALA A 12 -28.70 -9.54 2.10
C ALA A 12 -27.42 -9.33 1.28
N VAL A 13 -27.21 -10.19 0.28
CA VAL A 13 -26.02 -10.15 -0.57
C VAL A 13 -26.39 -10.44 -2.03
N SER A 14 -25.59 -9.91 -2.96
CA SER A 14 -25.68 -10.26 -4.38
C SER A 14 -24.53 -11.17 -4.78
N TYR A 15 -24.82 -12.40 -5.14
CA TYR A 15 -23.84 -13.33 -5.69
C TYR A 15 -23.38 -12.91 -7.08
N ARG A 16 -22.07 -12.89 -7.29
CA ARG A 16 -21.43 -12.48 -8.54
C ARG A 16 -20.85 -13.65 -9.36
N GLY A 17 -21.09 -14.89 -8.96
CA GLY A 17 -20.73 -16.08 -9.73
C GLY A 17 -21.84 -16.59 -10.64
N TYR A 18 -21.62 -17.74 -11.28
CA TYR A 18 -22.57 -18.38 -12.18
C TYR A 18 -23.24 -19.57 -11.51
N TRP A 19 -24.58 -19.60 -11.51
CA TRP A 19 -25.42 -20.73 -11.08
C TRP A 19 -26.89 -20.51 -11.48
N SER A 20 -27.78 -21.47 -11.17
CA SER A 20 -29.20 -21.44 -11.57
C SER A 20 -30.15 -20.70 -10.62
N TYR A 21 -29.69 -20.26 -9.44
CA TYR A 21 -30.56 -19.77 -8.36
C TYR A 21 -30.78 -18.25 -8.34
N GLY A 22 -30.29 -17.53 -9.36
CA GLY A 22 -30.33 -16.06 -9.43
C GLY A 22 -29.30 -15.40 -8.51
N ASN A 23 -29.13 -14.08 -8.64
CA ASN A 23 -28.02 -13.39 -7.97
C ASN A 23 -28.36 -12.92 -6.55
N SER A 24 -29.64 -12.78 -6.19
CA SER A 24 -30.04 -12.29 -4.86
C SER A 24 -30.05 -13.43 -3.86
N LEU A 25 -29.35 -13.25 -2.73
CA LEU A 25 -29.19 -14.25 -1.68
C LEU A 25 -29.24 -13.63 -0.29
N ILE A 26 -29.37 -14.51 0.70
CA ILE A 26 -29.05 -14.22 2.09
C ILE A 26 -27.81 -15.02 2.49
N LEU A 27 -26.79 -14.32 2.98
CA LEU A 27 -25.64 -14.90 3.66
C LEU A 27 -25.94 -14.98 5.15
N GLY A 28 -26.16 -16.20 5.66
CA GLY A 28 -26.33 -16.49 7.08
C GLY A 28 -24.99 -16.74 7.76
N VAL A 29 -24.80 -16.18 8.95
CA VAL A 29 -23.62 -16.41 9.81
C VAL A 29 -24.11 -16.81 11.21
N ASN A 30 -23.59 -17.92 11.74
CA ASN A 30 -23.89 -18.38 13.10
C ASN A 30 -22.62 -18.94 13.77
N CYS A 31 -22.77 -19.54 14.95
CA CYS A 31 -21.63 -20.10 15.70
C CYS A 31 -21.02 -21.36 15.07
N GLU A 32 -21.72 -22.07 14.19
CA GLU A 32 -21.22 -23.29 13.53
C GLU A 32 -20.55 -22.99 12.18
N GLY A 33 -21.02 -21.97 11.46
CA GLY A 33 -20.49 -21.64 10.14
C GLY A 33 -21.30 -20.61 9.35
N ILE A 34 -21.28 -20.79 8.03
CA ILE A 34 -21.84 -19.89 7.02
C ILE A 34 -22.90 -20.64 6.21
N ILE A 35 -24.03 -19.99 5.96
CA ILE A 35 -25.19 -20.58 5.28
C ILE A 35 -25.58 -19.70 4.08
N LEU A 36 -25.79 -20.31 2.92
CA LEU A 36 -26.34 -19.63 1.74
C LEU A 36 -27.83 -19.93 1.64
N ILE A 37 -28.66 -18.89 1.70
CA ILE A 37 -30.11 -19.01 1.85
C ILE A 37 -30.81 -18.28 0.71
N LYS A 38 -31.82 -18.92 0.12
CA LYS A 38 -32.67 -18.30 -0.90
C LYS A 38 -33.62 -17.26 -0.25
N PRO A 39 -33.76 -16.05 -0.81
CA PRO A 39 -34.55 -14.99 -0.17
C PRO A 39 -36.04 -15.31 -0.02
N ASP A 40 -36.63 -15.99 -1.01
CA ASP A 40 -38.09 -16.12 -1.18
C ASP A 40 -38.72 -17.10 -0.18
N ASP A 41 -38.15 -18.30 -0.08
CA ASP A 41 -38.67 -19.44 0.68
C ASP A 41 -37.78 -19.81 1.87
N LYS A 42 -36.68 -19.07 2.07
CA LYS A 42 -35.64 -19.33 3.08
C LYS A 42 -35.02 -20.72 2.96
N PHE A 43 -35.06 -21.32 1.77
CA PHE A 43 -34.42 -22.60 1.50
C PHE A 43 -32.89 -22.48 1.63
N VAL A 44 -32.27 -23.40 2.37
CA VAL A 44 -30.81 -23.47 2.52
C VAL A 44 -30.22 -24.14 1.28
N LEU A 45 -29.46 -23.37 0.50
CA LEU A 45 -28.75 -23.86 -0.68
C LEU A 45 -27.48 -24.62 -0.29
N TYR A 46 -26.71 -24.02 0.62
CA TYR A 46 -25.45 -24.56 1.09
C TYR A 46 -25.21 -24.20 2.55
N GLU A 47 -24.49 -25.05 3.25
CA GLU A 47 -24.02 -24.84 4.62
C GLU A 47 -22.56 -25.28 4.69
N PHE A 48 -21.71 -24.40 5.21
CA PHE A 48 -20.27 -24.61 5.34
C PHE A 48 -19.86 -24.38 6.78
N ARG A 49 -19.26 -25.39 7.41
CA ARG A 49 -18.65 -25.19 8.74
C ARG A 49 -17.41 -24.32 8.61
N TYR A 50 -17.06 -23.58 9.65
CA TYR A 50 -15.85 -22.76 9.63
C TYR A 50 -14.57 -23.55 9.29
N ALA A 51 -14.48 -24.83 9.70
CA ALA A 51 -13.36 -25.70 9.38
C ALA A 51 -13.25 -26.06 7.87
N GLU A 52 -14.32 -25.85 7.09
CA GLU A 52 -14.35 -26.05 5.65
C GLU A 52 -13.99 -24.78 4.88
N VAL A 53 -14.00 -23.63 5.54
CA VAL A 53 -13.62 -22.34 4.97
C VAL A 53 -12.09 -22.20 5.02
N GLU A 54 -11.47 -22.13 3.85
CA GLU A 54 -10.03 -21.90 3.70
C GLU A 54 -9.68 -20.44 3.99
N SER A 55 -10.43 -19.51 3.40
CA SER A 55 -10.19 -18.08 3.53
C SER A 55 -11.46 -17.26 3.29
N ILE A 56 -11.52 -16.09 3.91
CA ILE A 56 -12.53 -15.07 3.64
C ILE A 56 -11.78 -13.79 3.34
N MET A 57 -11.93 -13.23 2.15
CA MET A 57 -11.35 -11.96 1.78
C MET A 57 -12.42 -10.88 1.75
N LEU A 58 -12.22 -9.82 2.52
CA LEU A 58 -13.00 -8.59 2.39
C LEU A 58 -12.26 -7.67 1.43
N ASP A 59 -12.92 -7.28 0.34
CA ASP A 59 -12.31 -6.34 -0.60
C ASP A 59 -12.20 -4.97 0.10
N PRO A 60 -11.02 -4.34 0.27
CA PRO A 60 -10.90 -3.01 0.88
C PRO A 60 -11.56 -1.87 0.09
N SER A 61 -11.69 -1.99 -1.23
CA SER A 61 -12.09 -0.90 -2.13
C SER A 61 -13.53 -1.05 -2.61
N ASP A 62 -13.97 -2.28 -2.85
CA ASP A 62 -15.31 -2.59 -3.34
C ASP A 62 -16.17 -3.27 -2.28
N SER A 63 -17.48 -3.26 -2.44
CA SER A 63 -18.41 -3.93 -1.54
C SER A 63 -18.39 -5.46 -1.66
N PHE A 64 -17.25 -6.09 -1.91
CA PHE A 64 -17.17 -7.54 -2.13
C PHE A 64 -16.62 -8.31 -0.91
N ILE A 65 -17.14 -9.52 -0.72
CA ILE A 65 -16.63 -10.56 0.15
C ILE A 65 -16.42 -11.83 -0.67
N THR A 66 -15.23 -12.42 -0.60
CA THR A 66 -14.89 -13.67 -1.28
C THR A 66 -14.66 -14.77 -0.24
N ILE A 67 -15.38 -15.89 -0.35
CA ILE A 67 -15.27 -17.05 0.54
C ILE A 67 -14.71 -18.21 -0.27
N SER A 68 -13.58 -18.76 0.15
CA SER A 68 -12.96 -19.94 -0.48
C SER A 68 -12.99 -21.13 0.47
N LEU A 69 -13.25 -22.33 -0.07
CA LEU A 69 -13.37 -23.58 0.68
C LEU A 69 -12.15 -24.50 0.51
N ASN A 70 -11.85 -25.29 1.54
CA ASN A 70 -10.73 -26.21 1.59
C ASN A 70 -10.77 -27.29 0.49
N ARG A 71 -9.58 -27.66 -0.03
CA ARG A 71 -9.44 -28.64 -1.14
C ARG A 71 -9.74 -30.10 -0.77
N HIS A 72 -9.70 -30.46 0.50
CA HIS A 72 -9.67 -31.86 0.96
C HIS A 72 -10.99 -32.42 1.48
N THR A 73 -12.08 -31.64 1.48
CA THR A 73 -13.36 -32.04 2.09
C THR A 73 -14.41 -32.54 1.09
N SER A 74 -14.15 -32.51 -0.23
CA SER A 74 -15.13 -32.93 -1.24
C SER A 74 -14.69 -34.18 -2.02
N THR A 75 -15.50 -35.22 -1.92
CA THR A 75 -15.41 -36.50 -2.67
C THR A 75 -15.99 -36.41 -4.09
N SER A 76 -16.35 -35.22 -4.57
CA SER A 76 -16.92 -34.99 -5.90
C SER A 76 -16.17 -33.88 -6.64
N THR A 77 -15.85 -34.15 -7.90
CA THR A 77 -14.92 -33.38 -8.75
C THR A 77 -15.45 -32.05 -9.27
N ASP A 78 -16.64 -31.58 -8.86
CA ASP A 78 -17.31 -30.46 -9.56
C ASP A 78 -18.10 -29.46 -8.67
N GLN A 79 -17.86 -29.40 -7.36
CA GLN A 79 -18.51 -28.38 -6.52
C GLN A 79 -17.77 -27.03 -6.59
N GLN A 80 -18.53 -25.96 -6.82
CA GLN A 80 -18.10 -24.56 -6.74
C GLN A 80 -17.46 -24.26 -5.38
N ARG A 81 -16.19 -23.85 -5.37
CA ARG A 81 -15.38 -23.70 -4.14
C ARG A 81 -15.08 -22.27 -3.74
N CYS A 82 -15.44 -21.32 -4.60
CA CYS A 82 -15.18 -19.91 -4.40
C CYS A 82 -16.48 -19.15 -4.64
N PHE A 83 -16.87 -18.37 -3.64
CA PHE A 83 -18.09 -17.58 -3.67
C PHE A 83 -17.75 -16.11 -3.51
N VAL A 84 -18.17 -15.29 -4.47
CA VAL A 84 -18.00 -13.83 -4.43
C VAL A 84 -19.37 -13.20 -4.24
N PHE A 85 -19.53 -12.45 -3.16
CA PHE A 85 -20.75 -11.74 -2.86
C PHE A 85 -20.50 -10.25 -2.78
N GLU A 86 -21.47 -9.46 -3.19
CA GLU A 86 -21.50 -8.01 -3.03
C GLU A 86 -22.47 -7.62 -1.91
N THR A 87 -22.01 -6.78 -1.00
CA THR A 87 -22.78 -6.21 0.09
C THR A 87 -22.05 -5.04 0.75
N ALA A 88 -22.79 -3.99 1.10
CA ALA A 88 -22.24 -2.89 1.90
C ALA A 88 -21.85 -3.33 3.33
N GLN A 89 -22.38 -4.47 3.80
CA GLN A 89 -22.17 -4.99 5.16
C GLN A 89 -20.96 -5.94 5.28
N LYS A 90 -20.05 -5.98 4.29
CA LYS A 90 -18.89 -6.90 4.26
C LYS A 90 -18.06 -6.87 5.55
N ASN A 91 -17.90 -5.68 6.17
CA ASN A 91 -17.11 -5.49 7.38
C ASN A 91 -17.82 -6.07 8.63
N GLU A 92 -19.13 -5.91 8.71
CA GLU A 92 -19.95 -6.49 9.80
C GLU A 92 -19.94 -8.01 9.71
N ILE A 93 -20.11 -8.56 8.50
CA ILE A 93 -20.05 -9.99 8.21
C ILE A 93 -18.69 -10.55 8.62
N GLY A 94 -17.60 -9.95 8.17
CA GLY A 94 -16.26 -10.40 8.52
C GLY A 94 -15.98 -10.32 10.03
N SER A 95 -16.40 -9.24 10.70
CA SER A 95 -16.24 -9.09 12.15
C SER A 95 -17.01 -10.15 12.94
N LEU A 96 -18.22 -10.49 12.50
CA LEU A 96 -19.03 -11.53 13.10
C LEU A 96 -18.45 -12.93 12.87
N ILE A 97 -17.91 -13.21 11.69
CA ILE A 97 -17.24 -14.48 11.42
C ILE A 97 -15.98 -14.62 12.29
N VAL A 98 -15.18 -13.56 12.43
CA VAL A 98 -14.00 -13.57 13.31
C VAL A 98 -14.37 -13.76 14.77
N SER A 99 -15.50 -13.21 15.22
CA SER A 99 -15.93 -13.38 16.63
C SER A 99 -16.33 -14.83 16.94
N TYR A 100 -16.93 -15.54 15.98
CA TYR A 100 -17.24 -16.97 16.13
C TYR A 100 -16.04 -17.88 15.87
N TYR A 101 -15.16 -17.53 14.93
CA TYR A 101 -14.02 -18.35 14.54
C TYR A 101 -12.75 -17.52 14.28
N PRO A 102 -12.02 -17.15 15.36
CA PRO A 102 -10.86 -16.27 15.27
C PRO A 102 -9.72 -16.75 14.36
N ALA A 103 -9.62 -18.05 14.06
CA ALA A 103 -8.58 -18.57 13.17
C ALA A 103 -8.68 -18.06 11.73
N LEU A 104 -9.86 -17.56 11.30
CA LEU A 104 -10.05 -16.92 10.01
C LEU A 104 -9.65 -15.43 9.99
N SER A 105 -9.27 -14.83 11.14
CA SER A 105 -8.89 -13.40 11.23
C SER A 105 -7.72 -13.04 10.34
N ASN A 106 -6.75 -13.95 10.18
CA ASN A 106 -5.55 -13.74 9.38
C ASN A 106 -5.90 -13.60 7.89
N TRP A 107 -6.97 -14.24 7.43
CA TRP A 107 -7.38 -14.23 6.02
C TRP A 107 -8.32 -13.08 5.67
N ILE A 108 -9.04 -12.58 6.68
CA ILE A 108 -9.97 -11.44 6.57
C ILE A 108 -9.22 -10.11 6.40
N THR A 109 -7.89 -10.08 6.58
CA THR A 109 -7.12 -8.84 6.40
C THR A 109 -5.69 -9.01 5.85
N GLU A 110 -5.18 -10.22 5.58
CA GLU A 110 -3.76 -10.36 5.21
C GLU A 110 -3.50 -11.35 4.08
N ASN A 111 -3.07 -10.82 2.93
CA ASN A 111 -2.47 -11.58 1.83
C ASN A 111 -0.97 -11.86 2.06
N GLU A 112 -0.46 -11.85 3.29
CA GLU A 112 0.95 -12.15 3.56
C GLU A 112 1.14 -13.03 4.80
N VAL A 113 1.58 -14.28 4.55
CA VAL A 113 2.44 -15.17 5.37
C VAL A 113 2.14 -15.27 6.88
N PRO A 114 1.96 -16.48 7.43
CA PRO A 114 1.69 -16.66 8.87
C PRO A 114 2.78 -15.99 9.72
N PRO A 115 2.42 -15.38 10.86
CA PRO A 115 3.36 -14.70 11.72
C PRO A 115 4.31 -15.74 12.31
N LYS A 116 5.45 -15.96 11.66
CA LYS A 116 6.64 -16.41 12.39
C LYS A 116 6.86 -15.34 13.45
N LYS A 117 6.51 -15.64 14.71
CA LYS A 117 6.70 -14.81 15.93
C LYS A 117 7.60 -13.62 15.64
N SER A 118 7.02 -12.53 15.13
CA SER A 118 7.80 -11.34 14.79
C SER A 118 8.27 -10.82 16.13
N LYS A 119 9.58 -10.91 16.39
CA LYS A 119 10.16 -10.23 17.55
C LYS A 119 9.84 -8.76 17.35
N GLY A 120 8.94 -8.22 18.18
CA GLY A 120 8.56 -6.81 18.12
C GLY A 120 9.81 -5.96 18.12
N ILE A 121 9.86 -4.94 17.25
CA ILE A 121 11.02 -4.06 17.14
C ILE A 121 11.30 -3.41 18.50
N THR A 122 12.56 -3.47 18.95
CA THR A 122 12.95 -2.89 20.23
C THR A 122 12.97 -1.36 20.15
N ASN A 123 13.00 -0.68 21.30
CA ASN A 123 13.18 0.78 21.32
C ASN A 123 14.57 1.17 20.76
N GLU A 124 15.60 0.37 21.05
CA GLU A 124 16.94 0.55 20.51
C GLU A 124 16.96 0.47 18.97
N ASP A 125 16.22 -0.51 18.41
CA ASP A 125 16.07 -0.64 16.97
C ASP A 125 15.37 0.57 16.34
N ARG A 126 14.30 1.09 16.97
CA ARG A 126 13.61 2.31 16.52
C ARG A 126 14.55 3.52 16.51
N VAL A 127 15.31 3.72 17.58
CA VAL A 127 16.30 4.81 17.68
C VAL A 127 17.38 4.66 16.60
N ARG A 128 17.88 3.44 16.37
CA ARG A 128 18.88 3.15 15.33
C ARG A 128 18.35 3.42 13.92
N LEU A 129 17.13 3.00 13.61
CA LEU A 129 16.48 3.28 12.32
C LEU A 129 16.28 4.77 12.10
N HIS A 130 15.83 5.49 13.13
CA HIS A 130 15.73 6.95 13.09
C HIS A 130 17.11 7.57 12.81
N HIS A 131 18.13 7.23 13.58
CA HIS A 131 19.49 7.75 13.38
C HIS A 131 20.02 7.50 11.96
N ASN A 132 19.81 6.30 11.41
CA ASN A 132 20.19 5.99 10.04
C ASN A 132 19.49 6.88 9.01
N LEU A 133 18.20 7.19 9.21
CA LEU A 133 17.46 8.12 8.36
C LEU A 133 18.07 9.53 8.41
N VAL A 134 18.41 10.03 9.60
CA VAL A 134 19.08 11.33 9.80
C VAL A 134 20.41 11.38 9.06
N VAL A 135 21.21 10.32 9.16
CA VAL A 135 22.50 10.22 8.45
C VAL A 135 22.31 10.27 6.94
N CYS A 136 21.30 9.57 6.41
CA CYS A 136 20.97 9.65 4.98
C CYS A 136 20.57 11.07 4.55
N ARG A 137 19.78 11.80 5.36
CA ARG A 137 19.44 13.21 5.10
C ARG A 137 20.68 14.10 5.07
N ARG A 138 21.59 13.93 6.03
CA ARG A 138 22.86 14.69 6.07
C ARG A 138 23.71 14.42 4.84
N HIS A 139 23.83 13.16 4.41
CA HIS A 139 24.56 12.82 3.18
C HIS A 139 23.97 13.46 1.93
N LEU A 140 22.64 13.58 1.82
CA LEU A 140 22.01 14.31 0.69
C LEU A 140 22.39 15.80 0.69
N VAL A 141 22.43 16.43 1.87
CA VAL A 141 22.84 17.83 2.04
C VAL A 141 24.33 18.01 1.74
N ASP A 142 25.18 17.13 2.27
CA ASP A 142 26.64 17.21 2.14
C ASP A 142 27.11 16.88 0.72
N ALA A 143 26.37 16.04 -0.01
CA ALA A 143 26.60 15.78 -1.43
C ALA A 143 26.06 16.90 -2.35
N GLU A 144 25.53 17.98 -1.77
CA GLU A 144 24.99 19.15 -2.48
C GLU A 144 23.89 18.83 -3.51
N ILE A 145 23.19 17.71 -3.34
CA ILE A 145 22.10 17.26 -4.22
C ILE A 145 20.86 18.14 -4.04
N LEU A 146 20.63 18.57 -2.80
CA LEU A 146 19.42 19.29 -2.41
C LEU A 146 19.51 20.78 -2.66
N ARG A 147 18.39 21.37 -3.07
CA ARG A 147 18.18 22.81 -3.15
C ARG A 147 17.77 23.32 -1.76
N LYS A 148 18.48 24.33 -1.25
CA LYS A 148 18.17 24.94 0.05
C LYS A 148 16.76 25.54 0.02
N PRO A 149 15.95 25.39 1.09
CA PRO A 149 14.67 26.06 1.18
C PRO A 149 14.85 27.58 1.02
N GLN A 150 13.98 28.21 0.23
CA GLN A 150 13.87 29.66 0.22
C GLN A 150 13.35 30.10 1.57
N ASP A 151 14.01 31.06 2.23
CA ASP A 151 13.54 31.61 3.49
C ASP A 151 12.15 32.23 3.24
N PRO A 152 11.05 31.70 3.81
CA PRO A 152 9.73 32.32 3.67
C PRO A 152 9.65 33.66 4.43
N SER A 153 10.73 34.04 5.13
CA SER A 153 10.82 35.21 5.98
C SER A 153 12.14 35.94 5.76
N GLY A 154 12.20 36.72 4.68
CA GLY A 154 13.02 37.91 4.69
C GLY A 154 12.61 38.80 5.88
N GLY A 155 13.44 38.87 6.90
CA GLY A 155 13.55 40.03 7.79
C GLY A 155 12.72 40.07 9.09
N PHE A 156 11.53 39.45 9.21
CA PHE A 156 10.63 39.83 10.31
C PHE A 156 10.88 39.15 11.68
N LEU A 157 11.14 37.83 11.72
CA LEU A 157 11.32 37.10 13.00
C LEU A 157 12.74 37.18 13.58
N ARG A 158 13.73 37.55 12.75
CA ARG A 158 15.14 37.64 13.16
C ARG A 158 15.40 38.78 14.15
N ASN A 159 14.60 39.84 14.09
CA ASN A 159 14.79 41.03 14.94
C ASN A 159 14.19 40.86 16.34
N THR A 160 13.14 40.07 16.52
CA THR A 160 12.51 39.87 17.83
C THR A 160 13.24 38.82 18.68
N LEU A 161 13.85 37.79 18.05
CA LEU A 161 14.55 36.71 18.75
C LEU A 161 16.01 37.00 19.10
N ARG A 162 16.59 38.10 18.60
CA ARG A 162 17.95 38.55 18.97
C ARG A 162 18.08 38.97 20.44
N ARG A 163 16.98 39.07 21.19
CA ARG A 163 16.97 39.52 22.59
C ARG A 163 16.99 38.41 23.63
N LEU A 164 17.03 37.14 23.22
CA LEU A 164 17.17 36.00 24.14
C LEU A 164 18.52 35.32 23.90
N SER A 165 19.32 35.21 24.97
CA SER A 165 20.60 34.50 24.91
C SER A 165 20.37 33.03 24.56
N LYS A 166 21.30 32.45 23.77
CA LYS A 166 21.29 31.05 23.35
C LYS A 166 21.02 30.09 24.53
N HIS A 167 21.64 30.38 25.67
CA HIS A 167 21.48 29.63 26.92
C HIS A 167 20.05 29.69 27.49
N ARG A 168 19.36 30.83 27.41
CA ARG A 168 17.98 30.97 27.95
C ARG A 168 16.96 30.24 27.06
N LEU A 169 17.24 30.18 25.76
CA LEU A 169 16.41 29.47 24.79
C LEU A 169 16.55 27.94 24.92
N GLU A 170 17.76 27.45 25.20
CA GLU A 170 18.01 26.04 25.50
C GLU A 170 17.38 25.61 26.84
N LYS A 171 17.45 26.47 27.86
CA LYS A 171 16.81 26.21 29.16
C LYS A 171 15.27 26.17 29.09
N LEU A 172 14.63 27.09 28.36
CA LEU A 172 13.18 27.07 28.16
C LEU A 172 12.70 25.84 27.37
N ARG A 173 13.51 25.34 26.43
CA ARG A 173 13.23 24.10 25.70
C ARG A 173 13.36 22.85 26.57
N ALA A 174 14.31 22.85 27.50
CA ALA A 174 14.48 21.77 28.47
C ALA A 174 13.37 21.75 29.54
N GLU A 175 12.82 22.90 29.91
CA GLU A 175 11.81 23.03 30.98
C GLU A 175 10.36 22.79 30.52
N HIS A 176 10.03 22.96 29.23
CA HIS A 176 8.65 22.85 28.71
C HIS A 176 8.45 21.85 27.55
N GLY A 177 9.50 21.11 27.14
CA GLY A 177 9.39 20.13 26.05
C GLY A 177 8.83 18.79 26.52
N SER A 178 7.59 18.46 26.13
CA SER A 178 7.04 17.10 26.26
C SER A 178 7.91 16.06 25.52
N PRO A 179 8.06 14.81 26.01
CA PRO A 179 9.10 13.89 25.53
C PRO A 179 8.84 13.18 24.19
N MET A 180 7.88 13.60 23.36
CA MET A 180 7.46 12.77 22.20
C MET A 180 7.35 13.43 20.83
N HIS A 181 7.50 14.75 20.65
CA HIS A 181 7.16 15.34 19.33
C HIS A 181 7.97 16.55 18.82
N ASP A 182 9.17 16.85 19.33
CA ASP A 182 9.96 17.95 18.75
C ASP A 182 11.44 17.60 18.59
N HIS A 183 11.83 17.20 17.38
CA HIS A 183 13.23 17.12 16.97
C HIS A 183 13.47 18.11 15.83
N GLY A 184 13.87 19.32 16.25
CA GLY A 184 14.39 20.38 15.40
C GLY A 184 15.66 19.98 14.66
N GLU A 185 15.53 19.12 13.65
CA GLU A 185 16.57 18.86 12.66
C GLU A 185 16.70 20.07 11.74
N THR A 186 17.44 21.07 12.19
CA THR A 186 17.98 22.10 11.31
C THR A 186 19.43 21.77 11.03
N TYR A 187 19.71 21.11 9.90
CA TYR A 187 21.07 20.81 9.47
C TYR A 187 21.44 21.67 8.26
N LYS A 188 22.49 22.49 8.38
CA LYS A 188 22.99 23.40 7.31
C LYS A 188 21.88 24.24 6.61
N GLY A 189 20.86 24.65 7.36
CA GLY A 189 19.74 25.45 6.86
C GLY A 189 18.55 24.65 6.31
N PHE A 190 18.52 23.32 6.47
CA PHE A 190 17.39 22.47 6.12
C PHE A 190 16.58 22.15 7.39
N PRO A 191 15.42 22.79 7.63
CA PRO A 191 14.57 22.53 8.80
C PRO A 191 13.76 21.21 8.65
N HIS A 192 13.18 20.70 9.74
CA HIS A 192 12.34 19.49 9.72
C HIS A 192 11.23 19.53 8.64
N ALA A 193 10.53 20.65 8.51
CA ALA A 193 9.46 20.85 7.53
C ALA A 193 9.92 20.68 6.06
N TYR A 194 11.22 20.79 5.77
CA TYR A 194 11.75 20.48 4.44
C TYR A 194 11.56 18.99 4.10
N TRP A 195 11.71 18.12 5.08
CA TRP A 195 11.67 16.66 4.93
C TRP A 195 10.27 16.06 5.13
N ALA A 196 9.41 16.74 5.88
CA ALA A 196 8.08 16.25 6.26
C ALA A 196 6.99 16.63 5.25
N PHE A 197 5.83 16.01 5.38
CA PHE A 197 4.65 16.21 4.53
C PHE A 197 4.33 17.69 4.28
N SER A 198 3.95 18.01 3.03
CA SER A 198 3.38 19.30 2.67
C SER A 198 2.01 19.13 2.03
N ARG A 199 1.03 19.87 2.53
CA ARG A 199 -0.28 20.00 1.87
C ARG A 199 -0.25 20.99 0.69
N GLN A 200 0.71 21.91 0.69
CA GLN A 200 0.84 22.96 -0.31
C GLN A 200 1.80 22.56 -1.43
N ALA A 201 1.58 23.09 -2.63
CA ALA A 201 2.49 22.95 -3.75
C ALA A 201 3.90 23.43 -3.38
N LEU A 202 4.92 22.76 -3.92
CA LEU A 202 6.29 23.17 -3.68
C LEU A 202 6.60 24.47 -4.46
N PRO A 203 7.28 25.45 -3.84
CA PRO A 203 7.71 26.66 -4.54
C PRO A 203 8.95 26.42 -5.43
N GLN A 204 9.67 25.32 -5.20
CA GLN A 204 10.86 24.90 -5.94
C GLN A 204 11.07 23.39 -5.80
N SER A 205 11.84 22.80 -6.69
CA SER A 205 12.24 21.39 -6.60
C SER A 205 13.08 21.11 -5.34
N LEU A 206 13.04 19.87 -4.84
CA LEU A 206 13.81 19.44 -3.67
C LEU A 206 15.29 19.27 -4.04
N SER A 207 15.59 18.70 -5.21
CA SER A 207 16.94 18.61 -5.75
C SER A 207 17.29 19.80 -6.65
N LYS A 208 18.57 19.96 -6.98
CA LYS A 208 19.01 20.98 -7.96
C LYS A 208 18.73 20.48 -9.38
N LEU A 209 17.71 21.04 -10.03
CA LEU A 209 17.33 20.74 -11.41
C LEU A 209 17.49 21.96 -12.34
N PRO A 210 17.73 21.77 -13.64
CA PRO A 210 17.57 22.82 -14.65
C PRO A 210 16.12 23.33 -14.71
N ASP A 211 15.90 24.59 -15.10
CA ASP A 211 14.60 25.27 -15.04
C ASP A 211 13.46 24.47 -15.70
N GLN A 212 13.69 23.90 -16.88
CA GLN A 212 12.67 23.11 -17.59
C GLN A 212 12.28 21.84 -16.81
N GLU A 213 13.26 21.17 -16.18
CA GLU A 213 13.03 19.98 -15.36
C GLU A 213 12.40 20.33 -14.02
N GLU A 214 12.78 21.47 -13.43
CA GLU A 214 12.16 21.99 -12.22
C GLU A 214 10.67 22.24 -12.43
N GLN A 215 10.29 23.00 -13.47
CA GLN A 215 8.87 23.25 -13.77
C GLN A 215 8.10 21.95 -14.01
N ALA A 216 8.72 20.98 -14.70
CA ALA A 216 8.13 19.66 -14.89
C ALA A 216 7.89 18.92 -13.56
N MET A 217 8.83 18.98 -12.61
CA MET A 217 8.71 18.30 -11.32
C MET A 217 7.81 19.03 -10.33
N LEU A 218 7.63 20.35 -10.47
CA LEU A 218 6.60 21.09 -9.75
C LEU A 218 5.19 20.68 -10.23
N GLN A 219 5.01 20.46 -11.53
CA GLN A 219 3.76 19.91 -12.06
C GLN A 219 3.52 18.47 -11.56
N VAL A 220 4.56 17.62 -11.56
CA VAL A 220 4.46 16.26 -10.99
C VAL A 220 4.04 16.31 -9.52
N PHE A 221 4.60 17.22 -8.72
CA PHE A 221 4.20 17.37 -7.32
C PHE A 221 2.71 17.73 -7.18
N ASN A 222 2.19 18.62 -8.04
CA ASN A 222 0.76 18.92 -8.06
C ASN A 222 -0.09 17.70 -8.46
N SER A 223 0.39 16.88 -9.40
CA SER A 223 -0.28 15.61 -9.74
C SER A 223 -0.27 14.62 -8.57
N ILE A 224 0.80 14.57 -7.77
CA ILE A 224 0.87 13.76 -6.54
C ILE A 224 -0.19 14.23 -5.53
N LEU A 225 -0.30 15.54 -5.30
CA LEU A 225 -1.33 16.12 -4.42
C LEU A 225 -2.74 15.78 -4.93
N THR A 226 -2.98 15.98 -6.24
CA THR A 226 -4.27 15.70 -6.89
C THR A 226 -4.67 14.23 -6.73
N TYR A 227 -3.73 13.32 -7.00
CA TYR A 227 -3.93 11.88 -6.81
C TYR A 227 -4.29 11.55 -5.36
N ALA A 228 -3.63 12.17 -4.38
CA ALA A 228 -3.93 11.98 -2.96
C ALA A 228 -5.29 12.57 -2.53
N GLY A 229 -6.00 13.27 -3.41
CA GLY A 229 -7.27 13.94 -3.14
C GLY A 229 -7.11 15.34 -2.56
N LEU A 230 -5.94 15.97 -2.74
CA LEU A 230 -5.61 17.34 -2.34
C LEU A 230 -5.57 18.26 -3.58
N GLY A 231 -5.70 19.57 -3.39
CA GLY A 231 -5.66 20.55 -4.49
C GLY A 231 -7.02 20.82 -5.14
N GLN A 232 -7.03 21.68 -6.17
CA GLN A 232 -8.28 22.25 -6.73
C GLN A 232 -9.25 21.20 -7.31
N ASN A 233 -8.75 20.05 -7.77
CA ASN A 233 -9.55 18.96 -8.36
C ASN A 233 -9.52 17.66 -7.54
N GLY A 234 -8.99 17.70 -6.31
CA GLY A 234 -8.79 16.50 -5.49
C GLY A 234 -10.10 15.74 -5.20
N GLU A 235 -11.20 16.45 -5.00
CA GLU A 235 -12.52 15.86 -4.70
C GLU A 235 -13.18 15.19 -5.91
N THR A 236 -12.92 15.67 -7.13
CA THR A 236 -13.44 15.07 -8.37
C THR A 236 -12.72 13.75 -8.66
N VAL A 237 -11.39 13.79 -8.60
CA VAL A 237 -10.52 12.62 -8.80
C VAL A 237 -10.78 11.55 -7.73
N GLN A 238 -11.13 11.95 -6.50
CA GLN A 238 -11.51 11.02 -5.43
C GLN A 238 -12.62 10.02 -5.80
N ARG A 239 -13.47 10.33 -6.79
CA ARG A 239 -14.64 9.56 -7.17
C ARG A 239 -14.47 8.76 -8.48
N ALA A 240 -13.37 8.95 -9.20
CA ALA A 240 -13.14 8.32 -10.50
C ALA A 240 -11.85 7.48 -10.51
N GLU A 241 -11.99 6.15 -10.53
CA GLU A 241 -10.85 5.22 -10.53
C GLU A 241 -9.95 5.41 -11.77
N ASP A 242 -10.53 5.57 -12.95
CA ASP A 242 -9.79 5.74 -14.21
C ASP A 242 -8.95 7.03 -14.24
N GLU A 243 -9.40 8.09 -13.56
CA GLU A 243 -8.62 9.33 -13.43
C GLU A 243 -7.38 9.14 -12.55
N HIS A 244 -7.49 8.36 -11.45
CA HIS A 244 -6.33 8.03 -10.63
C HIS A 244 -5.26 7.27 -11.44
N ILE A 245 -5.69 6.30 -12.22
CA ILE A 245 -4.79 5.47 -13.03
C ILE A 245 -4.07 6.33 -14.06
N THR A 246 -4.81 7.19 -14.76
CA THR A 246 -4.24 8.09 -15.77
C THR A 246 -3.23 9.07 -15.17
N LEU A 247 -3.52 9.61 -13.98
CA LEU A 247 -2.58 10.47 -13.25
C LEU A 247 -1.30 9.72 -12.88
N ILE A 248 -1.42 8.52 -12.32
CA ILE A 248 -0.27 7.67 -11.97
C ILE A 248 0.58 7.36 -13.21
N GLN A 249 -0.05 6.96 -14.32
CA GLN A 249 0.66 6.67 -15.56
C GLN A 249 1.40 7.89 -16.08
N SER A 250 0.78 9.07 -16.01
CA SER A 250 1.40 10.34 -16.42
C SER A 250 2.61 10.70 -15.55
N ILE A 251 2.50 10.52 -14.22
CA ILE A 251 3.60 10.73 -13.28
C ILE A 251 4.76 9.79 -13.62
N MET A 252 4.49 8.49 -13.74
CA MET A 252 5.50 7.47 -13.99
C MET A 252 6.16 7.65 -15.36
N ASP A 253 5.38 7.86 -16.43
CA ASP A 253 5.91 8.09 -17.77
C ASP A 253 6.86 9.30 -17.79
N ARG A 254 6.45 10.43 -17.19
CA ARG A 254 7.28 11.63 -17.14
C ARG A 254 8.58 11.39 -16.35
N CYS A 255 8.48 10.80 -15.16
CA CYS A 255 9.64 10.66 -14.27
C CYS A 255 10.62 9.57 -14.74
N MET A 256 10.17 8.56 -15.49
CA MET A 256 11.05 7.49 -16.00
C MET A 256 11.95 7.91 -17.17
N ARG A 257 11.64 9.03 -17.84
CA ARG A 257 12.38 9.55 -19.01
C ARG A 257 13.80 10.01 -18.68
N LYS A 258 14.04 10.52 -17.46
CA LYS A 258 15.34 11.06 -17.04
C LYS A 258 15.66 10.65 -15.61
N GLU A 259 16.93 10.36 -15.36
CA GLU A 259 17.40 9.97 -14.02
C GLU A 259 17.20 11.06 -12.97
N SER A 260 17.38 12.34 -13.34
CA SER A 260 17.15 13.50 -12.47
C SER A 260 15.70 13.57 -11.98
N LEU A 261 14.74 13.45 -12.90
CA LEU A 261 13.30 13.47 -12.61
C LEU A 261 12.89 12.28 -11.73
N LEU A 262 13.45 11.09 -11.99
CA LEU A 262 13.18 9.91 -11.16
C LEU A 262 13.71 10.09 -9.73
N ASN A 263 14.92 10.62 -9.55
CA ASN A 263 15.44 10.90 -8.22
C ASN A 263 14.57 11.94 -7.47
N GLU A 264 14.12 13.00 -8.16
CA GLU A 264 13.23 14.02 -7.60
C GLU A 264 11.85 13.44 -7.21
N LEU A 265 11.27 12.55 -8.03
CA LEU A 265 10.03 11.85 -7.70
C LEU A 265 10.15 11.13 -6.34
N TYR A 266 11.25 10.41 -6.12
CA TYR A 266 11.47 9.72 -4.85
C TYR A 266 11.63 10.67 -3.66
N LEU A 267 12.32 11.81 -3.84
CA LEU A 267 12.41 12.83 -2.79
C LEU A 267 11.02 13.39 -2.43
N GLN A 268 10.19 13.66 -3.44
CA GLN A 268 8.82 14.15 -3.24
C GLN A 268 7.92 13.13 -2.56
N LEU A 269 7.97 11.85 -2.96
CA LEU A 269 7.17 10.78 -2.34
C LEU A 269 7.60 10.48 -0.90
N ILE A 270 8.91 10.49 -0.61
CA ILE A 270 9.41 10.36 0.77
C ILE A 270 8.93 11.54 1.61
N LYS A 271 8.97 12.76 1.08
CA LYS A 271 8.43 13.95 1.76
C LYS A 271 6.96 13.76 2.13
N GLN A 272 6.13 13.35 1.17
CA GLN A 272 4.68 13.19 1.40
C GLN A 272 4.31 12.04 2.35
N THR A 273 5.22 11.10 2.58
CA THR A 273 5.06 9.98 3.52
C THR A 273 5.82 10.17 4.83
N THR A 274 6.44 11.33 5.05
CA THR A 274 7.17 11.64 6.29
C THR A 274 6.29 12.47 7.22
N ASP A 275 6.04 11.96 8.43
CA ASP A 275 5.37 12.68 9.53
C ASP A 275 4.06 13.36 9.08
N HIS A 276 3.22 12.61 8.35
CA HIS A 276 1.91 13.09 7.91
C HIS A 276 1.04 13.41 9.13
N PRO A 277 0.30 14.55 9.16
CA PRO A 277 -0.44 15.00 10.36
C PRO A 277 -1.61 14.09 10.74
N ASP A 278 -2.07 13.28 9.78
CA ASP A 278 -3.13 12.28 9.97
C ASP A 278 -2.66 10.92 9.40
N PRO A 279 -1.85 10.15 10.14
CA PRO A 279 -1.36 8.85 9.72
C PRO A 279 -2.51 7.87 9.47
N ASN A 280 -2.39 6.98 8.48
CA ASN A 280 -3.45 6.04 8.05
C ASN A 280 -4.69 6.66 7.41
N SER A 281 -4.78 7.99 7.31
CA SER A 281 -5.82 8.64 6.51
C SER A 281 -5.76 8.21 5.04
N ARG A 282 -6.88 8.29 4.32
CA ARG A 282 -6.94 7.98 2.89
C ARG A 282 -5.87 8.73 2.09
N VAL A 283 -5.61 10.00 2.43
CA VAL A 283 -4.59 10.85 1.81
C VAL A 283 -3.19 10.29 2.06
N ASN A 284 -2.85 9.95 3.31
CA ASN A 284 -1.58 9.33 3.67
C ASN A 284 -1.37 8.00 2.93
N LEU A 285 -2.38 7.12 2.95
CA LEU A 285 -2.30 5.80 2.33
C LEU A 285 -2.15 5.87 0.80
N ARG A 286 -2.73 6.89 0.14
CA ARG A 286 -2.50 7.13 -1.29
C ARG A 286 -1.04 7.46 -1.59
N HIS A 287 -0.40 8.35 -0.82
CA HIS A 287 1.03 8.64 -1.01
C HIS A 287 1.89 7.38 -0.85
N TRP A 288 1.57 6.54 0.14
CA TRP A 288 2.23 5.26 0.37
C TRP A 288 1.99 4.25 -0.75
N ALA A 289 0.79 4.19 -1.31
CA ALA A 289 0.46 3.34 -2.45
C ALA A 289 1.26 3.75 -3.70
N LEU A 290 1.38 5.05 -3.98
CA LEU A 290 2.19 5.57 -5.08
C LEU A 290 3.69 5.31 -4.87
N LEU A 291 4.21 5.44 -3.65
CA LEU A 291 5.59 5.09 -3.32
C LEU A 291 5.85 3.58 -3.51
N SER A 292 4.90 2.74 -3.10
CA SER A 292 4.97 1.29 -3.28
C SER A 292 5.01 0.90 -4.75
N LEU A 293 4.17 1.55 -5.57
CA LEU A 293 4.17 1.39 -7.02
C LEU A 293 5.50 1.84 -7.65
N ALA A 294 6.02 3.01 -7.29
CA ALA A 294 7.31 3.44 -7.81
C ALA A 294 8.41 2.41 -7.50
N CYS A 295 8.43 1.87 -6.27
CA CYS A 295 9.38 0.84 -5.86
C CYS A 295 9.21 -0.48 -6.62
N SER A 296 8.00 -0.85 -7.05
CA SER A 296 7.75 -2.08 -7.82
C SER A 296 8.16 -1.94 -9.29
N VAL A 297 8.22 -0.72 -9.80
CA VAL A 297 8.52 -0.40 -11.20
C VAL A 297 10.00 -0.14 -11.43
N ILE A 298 10.60 0.81 -10.68
CA ILE A 298 11.97 1.27 -10.94
C ILE A 298 12.56 2.03 -9.75
N LEU A 299 13.80 1.71 -9.36
CA LEU A 299 14.50 2.37 -8.24
C LEU A 299 15.21 3.66 -8.65
N PRO A 300 15.43 4.61 -7.71
CA PRO A 300 16.17 5.83 -8.00
C PRO A 300 17.62 5.49 -8.37
N PRO A 301 18.13 5.97 -9.52
CA PRO A 301 19.45 5.60 -10.00
C PRO A 301 20.56 6.09 -9.08
N GLN A 302 20.40 7.27 -8.47
CA GLN A 302 21.43 7.85 -7.59
C GLN A 302 21.51 7.09 -6.26
N LYS A 303 22.69 6.54 -5.96
CA LYS A 303 22.93 5.70 -4.77
C LYS A 303 22.56 6.39 -3.45
N VAL A 304 22.78 7.70 -3.34
CA VAL A 304 22.49 8.47 -2.11
C VAL A 304 20.98 8.56 -1.87
N VAL A 305 20.19 8.88 -2.91
CA VAL A 305 18.72 8.90 -2.85
C VAL A 305 18.17 7.49 -2.58
N ARG A 306 18.76 6.46 -3.19
CA ARG A 306 18.37 5.06 -2.95
C ARG A 306 18.60 4.61 -1.50
N LYS A 307 19.72 5.02 -0.89
CA LYS A 307 19.98 4.77 0.55
C LYS A 307 19.01 5.52 1.44
N TYR A 308 18.64 6.76 1.08
CA TYR A 308 17.62 7.52 1.80
C TYR A 308 16.25 6.84 1.74
N LEU A 309 15.82 6.42 0.55
CA LEU A 309 14.61 5.62 0.35
C LEU A 309 14.61 4.37 1.24
N LEU A 310 15.67 3.56 1.18
CA LEU A 310 15.73 2.34 1.98
C LEU A 310 15.69 2.62 3.50
N GLY A 311 16.35 3.68 3.96
CA GLY A 311 16.30 4.12 5.36
C GLY A 311 14.88 4.54 5.77
N HIS A 312 14.16 5.26 4.91
CA HIS A 312 12.77 5.67 5.12
C HIS A 312 11.84 4.46 5.21
N LEU A 313 11.92 3.55 4.23
CA LEU A 313 11.11 2.33 4.19
C LEU A 313 11.32 1.50 5.45
N LYS A 314 12.57 1.26 5.87
CA LYS A 314 12.88 0.49 7.09
C LYS A 314 12.34 1.13 8.36
N ARG A 315 12.43 2.46 8.49
CA ARG A 315 11.87 3.18 9.65
C ARG A 315 10.36 2.99 9.70
N CYS A 316 9.64 3.24 8.61
CA CYS A 316 8.18 3.15 8.59
C CYS A 316 7.68 1.70 8.67
N ALA A 317 8.39 0.74 8.07
CA ALA A 317 8.08 -0.69 8.11
C ALA A 317 8.19 -1.31 9.51
N SER A 318 8.80 -0.59 10.46
CA SER A 318 8.93 -1.03 11.85
C SER A 318 7.62 -1.03 12.62
N ASP A 319 6.61 -0.32 12.14
CA ASP A 319 5.25 -0.40 12.65
C ASP A 319 4.51 -1.54 11.94
N PHE A 320 4.17 -2.57 12.71
CA PHE A 320 3.48 -3.75 12.18
C PHE A 320 1.95 -3.64 12.24
N ILE A 321 1.43 -2.66 12.97
CA ILE A 321 0.00 -2.53 13.26
C ILE A 321 -0.67 -1.61 12.26
N THR A 322 -0.03 -0.49 11.92
CA THR A 322 -0.64 0.53 11.07
C THR A 322 -0.68 0.15 9.59
N GLU A 323 -1.67 0.68 8.87
CA GLU A 323 -1.78 0.54 7.41
C GLU A 323 -0.61 1.21 6.67
N GLU A 324 -0.12 2.33 7.19
CA GLU A 324 1.13 2.95 6.75
C GLU A 324 2.31 1.99 6.87
N GLY A 325 2.49 1.35 8.03
CA GLY A 325 3.54 0.38 8.25
C GLY A 325 3.44 -0.84 7.33
N LYS A 326 2.22 -1.31 7.03
CA LYS A 326 1.97 -2.36 6.01
C LYS A 326 2.39 -1.92 4.61
N TYR A 327 2.04 -0.70 4.17
CA TYR A 327 2.54 -0.18 2.89
C TYR A 327 4.05 -0.04 2.87
N ALA A 328 4.68 0.44 3.95
CA ALA A 328 6.12 0.59 4.02
C ALA A 328 6.84 -0.77 3.88
N ARG A 329 6.34 -1.83 4.51
CA ARG A 329 6.84 -3.21 4.35
C ARG A 329 6.67 -3.72 2.93
N PHE A 330 5.51 -3.49 2.32
CA PHE A 330 5.25 -3.87 0.94
C PHE A 330 6.19 -3.12 -0.03
N ALA A 331 6.37 -1.80 0.15
CA ALA A 331 7.32 -1.00 -0.62
C ALA A 331 8.77 -1.46 -0.43
N GLU A 332 9.17 -1.87 0.78
CA GLU A 332 10.50 -2.46 1.05
C GLU A 332 10.69 -3.79 0.29
N LYS A 333 9.68 -4.66 0.28
CA LYS A 333 9.70 -5.91 -0.49
C LYS A 333 9.80 -5.64 -1.99
N CYS A 334 9.02 -4.69 -2.51
CA CYS A 334 9.12 -4.21 -3.88
C CYS A 334 10.53 -3.68 -4.18
N PHE A 335 11.11 -2.89 -3.26
CA PHE A 335 12.46 -2.36 -3.40
C PHE A 335 13.49 -3.47 -3.61
N PHE A 336 13.49 -4.49 -2.74
CA PHE A 336 14.47 -5.58 -2.85
C PHE A 336 14.26 -6.46 -4.08
N LYS A 337 13.01 -6.72 -4.48
CA LYS A 337 12.73 -7.42 -5.73
C LYS A 337 13.23 -6.63 -6.94
N THR A 338 12.86 -5.36 -7.06
CA THR A 338 13.27 -4.50 -8.18
C THR A 338 14.79 -4.28 -8.21
N GLN A 339 15.47 -4.29 -7.07
CA GLN A 339 16.95 -4.24 -7.04
C GLN A 339 17.59 -5.45 -7.71
N GLY A 340 16.95 -6.62 -7.66
CA GLY A 340 17.41 -7.86 -8.28
C GLY A 340 17.08 -7.99 -9.78
N THR A 341 16.35 -7.03 -10.36
CA THR A 341 15.93 -7.08 -11.77
C THR A 341 16.68 -6.07 -12.63
N ARG A 342 16.52 -6.19 -13.95
CA ARG A 342 17.01 -5.19 -14.91
C ARG A 342 16.08 -3.96 -14.90
N ARG A 343 16.63 -2.80 -15.25
CA ARG A 343 15.88 -1.54 -15.35
C ARG A 343 14.71 -1.68 -16.34
N ARG A 344 13.48 -1.47 -15.86
CA ARG A 344 12.28 -1.47 -16.71
C ARG A 344 12.30 -0.29 -17.69
N GLN A 345 11.76 -0.51 -18.89
CA GLN A 345 11.72 0.47 -19.98
C GLN A 345 10.37 1.19 -20.09
N TRP A 346 9.31 0.60 -19.53
CA TRP A 346 7.94 1.07 -19.70
C TRP A 346 7.28 1.40 -18.35
N PRO A 347 6.41 2.42 -18.30
CA PRO A 347 5.58 2.71 -17.13
C PRO A 347 4.62 1.52 -16.85
N PRO A 348 4.08 1.43 -15.61
CA PRO A 348 3.19 0.33 -15.26
C PRO A 348 1.87 0.39 -16.04
N SER A 349 1.38 -0.79 -16.41
CA SER A 349 0.05 -0.97 -16.99
C SER A 349 -1.06 -0.65 -15.99
N ARG A 350 -2.30 -0.49 -16.48
CA ARG A 350 -3.50 -0.30 -15.64
C ARG A 350 -3.61 -1.39 -14.56
N GLU A 351 -3.42 -2.64 -14.97
CA GLU A 351 -3.52 -3.79 -14.07
C GLU A 351 -2.42 -3.79 -13.00
N GLU A 352 -1.17 -3.53 -13.39
CA GLU A 352 -0.07 -3.39 -12.43
C GLU A 352 -0.33 -2.29 -11.41
N ILE A 353 -0.91 -1.16 -11.84
CA ILE A 353 -1.28 -0.06 -10.95
C ILE A 353 -2.32 -0.55 -9.94
N ILE A 354 -3.45 -1.08 -10.41
CA ILE A 354 -4.55 -1.52 -9.54
C ILE A 354 -4.07 -2.57 -8.54
N CYS A 355 -3.33 -3.59 -8.99
CA CYS A 355 -2.82 -4.62 -8.10
C CYS A 355 -1.84 -4.03 -7.08
N THR A 356 -0.87 -3.22 -7.52
CA THR A 356 0.20 -2.73 -6.63
C THR A 356 -0.32 -1.73 -5.60
N ILE A 357 -1.17 -0.76 -6.00
CA ILE A 357 -1.69 0.24 -5.06
C ILE A 357 -2.58 -0.38 -3.99
N ASN A 358 -3.20 -1.53 -4.27
CA ASN A 358 -3.99 -2.30 -3.33
C ASN A 358 -3.19 -3.40 -2.62
N ARG A 359 -1.86 -3.48 -2.85
CA ARG A 359 -0.95 -4.52 -2.32
C ARG A 359 -1.42 -5.95 -2.63
N ARG A 360 -1.99 -6.15 -3.82
CA ARG A 360 -2.46 -7.42 -4.34
C ARG A 360 -1.47 -8.00 -5.35
N PRO A 361 -1.42 -9.34 -5.47
CA PRO A 361 -0.76 -9.98 -6.59
C PRO A 361 -1.51 -9.71 -7.90
N ILE A 362 -0.83 -9.92 -9.02
CA ILE A 362 -1.42 -9.92 -10.36
C ILE A 362 -1.91 -11.33 -10.67
N TYR A 363 -3.14 -11.43 -11.19
CA TYR A 363 -3.70 -12.66 -11.73
C TYR A 363 -3.78 -12.55 -13.26
N ALA A 364 -3.05 -13.41 -13.97
CA ALA A 364 -3.11 -13.46 -15.44
C ALA A 364 -3.40 -14.87 -15.95
N ARG A 365 -4.14 -14.96 -17.06
CA ARG A 365 -4.40 -16.23 -17.74
C ARG A 365 -3.26 -16.54 -18.72
N PHE A 366 -2.67 -17.72 -18.58
CA PHE A 366 -1.69 -18.27 -19.51
C PHE A 366 -2.39 -19.33 -20.36
N HIS A 367 -2.43 -19.12 -21.68
CA HIS A 367 -3.04 -20.04 -22.65
C HIS A 367 -1.98 -21.00 -23.20
N PHE A 368 -2.35 -22.27 -23.35
CA PHE A 368 -1.49 -23.35 -23.80
C PHE A 368 -1.90 -23.85 -25.18
N MET A 369 -1.00 -24.58 -25.84
CA MET A 369 -1.19 -25.05 -27.22
C MET A 369 -2.27 -26.12 -27.37
N ASP A 370 -2.68 -26.77 -26.28
CA ASP A 370 -3.80 -27.71 -26.21
C ASP A 370 -5.17 -27.00 -26.09
N GLY A 371 -5.19 -25.67 -26.11
CA GLY A 371 -6.38 -24.85 -25.95
C GLY A 371 -6.79 -24.61 -24.49
N GLN A 372 -6.09 -25.21 -23.51
CA GLN A 372 -6.35 -24.98 -22.09
C GLN A 372 -5.74 -23.65 -21.62
N TYR A 373 -6.17 -23.18 -20.46
CA TYR A 373 -5.53 -22.04 -19.79
C TYR A 373 -5.40 -22.27 -18.28
N HIS A 374 -4.38 -21.66 -17.70
CA HIS A 374 -4.20 -21.59 -16.26
C HIS A 374 -4.13 -20.15 -15.79
N SER A 375 -4.94 -19.79 -14.80
CA SER A 375 -4.80 -18.51 -14.09
C SER A 375 -3.61 -18.60 -13.15
N VAL A 376 -2.63 -17.72 -13.27
CA VAL A 376 -1.41 -17.70 -12.46
C VAL A 376 -1.34 -16.40 -11.68
N GLU A 377 -0.98 -16.54 -10.41
CA GLU A 377 -0.77 -15.44 -9.48
C GLU A 377 0.73 -15.13 -9.39
N PHE A 378 1.11 -13.85 -9.49
CA PHE A 378 2.49 -13.41 -9.32
C PHE A 378 2.59 -11.97 -8.80
N HIS A 379 3.76 -11.61 -8.26
CA HIS A 379 4.00 -10.27 -7.74
C HIS A 379 4.12 -9.23 -8.89
N PRO A 380 3.68 -7.97 -8.73
CA PRO A 380 3.76 -6.96 -9.79
C PRO A 380 5.17 -6.69 -10.36
N SER A 381 6.20 -6.91 -9.56
CA SER A 381 7.60 -6.76 -9.98
C SER A 381 8.22 -8.07 -10.50
N SER A 382 7.43 -9.13 -10.74
CA SER A 382 7.95 -10.42 -11.20
C SER A 382 8.44 -10.34 -12.64
N THR A 383 9.56 -11.02 -12.91
CA THR A 383 10.11 -11.19 -14.24
C THR A 383 9.40 -12.32 -14.99
N SER A 384 9.46 -12.31 -16.33
CA SER A 384 8.92 -13.41 -17.15
C SER A 384 9.51 -14.77 -16.76
N ARG A 385 10.78 -14.81 -16.35
CA ARG A 385 11.44 -16.02 -15.84
C ARG A 385 10.77 -16.51 -14.55
N GLU A 386 10.58 -15.64 -13.55
CA GLU A 386 9.90 -16.03 -12.30
C GLU A 386 8.48 -16.54 -12.57
N VAL A 387 7.73 -15.87 -13.46
CA VAL A 387 6.37 -16.31 -13.81
C VAL A 387 6.39 -17.63 -14.57
N MET A 388 7.36 -17.85 -15.45
CA MET A 388 7.53 -19.12 -16.15
C MET A 388 7.80 -20.28 -15.18
N GLU A 389 8.60 -20.09 -14.13
CA GLU A 389 8.82 -21.11 -13.11
C GLU A 389 7.52 -21.46 -12.36
N ILE A 390 6.67 -20.46 -12.08
CA ILE A 390 5.35 -20.69 -11.48
C ILE A 390 4.46 -21.50 -12.43
N VAL A 391 4.45 -21.14 -13.72
CA VAL A 391 3.70 -21.87 -14.75
C VAL A 391 4.17 -23.32 -14.85
N LYS A 392 5.49 -23.56 -15.02
CA LYS A 392 6.09 -24.90 -15.11
C LYS A 392 5.68 -25.79 -13.95
N LYS A 393 5.83 -25.27 -12.73
CA LYS A 393 5.41 -25.96 -11.50
C LYS A 393 3.90 -26.26 -11.49
N LYS A 394 3.08 -25.32 -11.97
CA LYS A 394 1.62 -25.47 -11.98
C LYS A 394 1.12 -26.55 -12.93
N ILE A 395 1.82 -26.77 -14.04
CA ILE A 395 1.48 -27.80 -15.05
C ILE A 395 2.27 -29.11 -14.89
N GLY A 396 3.11 -29.21 -13.86
CA GLY A 396 3.87 -30.44 -13.58
C GLY A 396 5.04 -30.69 -14.54
N LEU A 397 5.58 -29.65 -15.19
CA LEU A 397 6.80 -29.77 -15.99
C LEU A 397 8.01 -30.01 -15.09
N GLN A 398 8.94 -30.85 -15.57
CA GLN A 398 10.23 -31.09 -14.90
C GLN A 398 11.07 -29.80 -14.87
N GLU A 399 11.90 -29.63 -13.83
CA GLU A 399 12.76 -28.45 -13.66
C GLU A 399 13.69 -28.18 -14.86
N ASN A 400 14.01 -29.23 -15.63
CA ASN A 400 14.89 -29.17 -16.80
C ASN A 400 14.16 -29.00 -18.13
N ALA A 401 12.82 -28.94 -18.13
CA ALA A 401 12.06 -28.68 -19.34
C ALA A 401 12.35 -27.24 -19.80
N LEU A 402 12.89 -27.07 -21.01
CA LEU A 402 13.30 -25.78 -21.56
C LEU A 402 12.12 -24.80 -21.69
#